data_AF-K2CC05-F1
#
_entry.id   AF-K2CC05-F1
#
_cell.length_a   1.000
_cell.length_b   1.000
_cell.length_c   1.000
_cell.angle_alpha   90.00
_cell.angle_beta   90.00
_cell.angle_gamma   90.00
#
_symmetry.space_group_name_H-M   'P 1'
#
loop_
_entity.id
_entity.type
_entity.pdbx_description
1 polymer ?
#
loop_
_entity_poly.entity_id
_entity_poly.type
_entity_poly.pdbx_seq_one_letter_code
_entity_poly.pdbx_strand_id
1 'polypeptide(L)'
;MILSVVLFVVIPLVFGVATRMHVIRQHGLAYLNDTFLPKFNNITIAGLLLTLVIIFSFQGDVIINNPLHILLIAIPLTIQTFFIFFIAYLACKWLKLPHNVAAPAGMIGASNFFELSVAVAIALFGPTSPVALATIVGVLVEVPVMLMLVRIANNTTHWFPSEAFGTKI
;
A
#
# COMPACT_ATOMS: atom_id res chain seq x y z
N MET A 1 -21.20 -0.63 -5.55
CA MET A 1 -20.06 0.12 -4.96
C MET A 1 -20.04 0.04 -3.44
N ILE A 2 -21.09 0.48 -2.72
CA ILE A 2 -21.13 0.43 -1.24
C ILE A 2 -20.93 -0.99 -0.70
N LEU A 3 -21.57 -1.98 -1.32
CA LEU A 3 -21.45 -3.40 -0.92
C LEU A 3 -19.99 -3.90 -0.94
N SER A 4 -19.19 -3.51 -1.93
CA SER A 4 -17.78 -3.91 -2.05
C SER A 4 -16.94 -3.30 -0.94
N VAL A 5 -17.16 -2.03 -0.60
CA VAL A 5 -16.44 -1.36 0.52
C VAL A 5 -16.79 -2.05 1.84
N VAL A 6 -18.07 -2.36 2.06
CA VAL A 6 -18.49 -3.07 3.27
C VAL A 6 -17.83 -4.44 3.34
N LEU A 7 -17.86 -5.21 2.26
CA LEU A 7 -17.38 -6.58 2.23
C LEU A 7 -15.85 -6.67 2.36
N PHE A 8 -15.11 -5.85 1.62
CA PHE A 8 -13.65 -5.94 1.53
C PHE A 8 -12.90 -5.08 2.54
N VAL A 9 -13.53 -4.06 3.14
CA VAL A 9 -12.87 -3.16 4.11
C VAL A 9 -13.53 -3.24 5.47
N VAL A 10 -14.85 -2.97 5.55
CA VAL A 10 -15.53 -2.80 6.84
C VAL A 10 -15.60 -4.12 7.61
N ILE A 11 -16.03 -5.20 6.97
CA ILE A 11 -16.15 -6.50 7.63
C ILE A 11 -14.78 -6.98 8.17
N PRO A 12 -13.70 -7.05 7.38
CA PRO A 12 -12.37 -7.42 7.88
C PRO A 12 -11.87 -6.50 9.00
N LEU A 13 -12.12 -5.19 8.90
CA LEU A 13 -11.72 -4.23 9.94
C LEU A 13 -12.46 -4.48 11.26
N VAL A 14 -13.78 -4.73 11.20
CA VAL A 14 -14.59 -5.04 12.39
C VAL A 14 -14.09 -6.33 13.05
N PHE A 15 -13.83 -7.38 12.28
CA PHE A 15 -13.24 -8.61 12.81
C PHE A 15 -11.86 -8.35 13.43
N GLY A 16 -10.99 -7.59 12.77
CA GLY A 16 -9.68 -7.23 13.31
C GLY A 16 -9.75 -6.47 14.63
N VAL A 17 -10.65 -5.49 14.74
CA VAL A 17 -10.89 -4.74 15.98
C VAL A 17 -11.47 -5.64 17.06
N ALA A 18 -12.46 -6.49 16.73
CA ALA A 18 -13.06 -7.43 17.67
C ALA A 18 -12.03 -8.42 18.22
N THR A 19 -11.20 -9.01 17.35
CA THR A 19 -10.09 -9.89 17.75
C THR A 19 -9.09 -9.15 18.64
N ARG A 20 -8.70 -7.92 18.27
CA ARG A 20 -7.79 -7.10 19.09
C ARG A 20 -8.37 -6.86 20.48
N MET A 21 -9.63 -6.45 20.58
CA MET A 21 -10.30 -6.21 21.86
C MET A 21 -10.39 -7.49 22.70
N HIS A 22 -10.71 -8.61 22.07
CA HIS A 22 -10.84 -9.91 22.74
C HIS A 22 -9.50 -10.39 23.31
N VAL A 23 -8.42 -10.35 22.51
CA VAL A 23 -7.08 -10.79 22.91
C VAL A 23 -6.51 -9.89 24.01
N ILE A 24 -6.68 -8.56 23.91
CA ILE A 24 -6.23 -7.63 24.96
C ILE A 24 -6.97 -7.89 26.27
N ARG A 25 -8.28 -8.16 26.20
CA ARG A 25 -9.08 -8.41 27.40
C ARG A 25 -8.72 -9.73 28.10
N GLN A 26 -8.29 -10.75 27.35
CA GLN A 26 -7.92 -12.06 27.92
C GLN A 26 -6.46 -12.16 28.34
N HIS A 27 -5.54 -11.61 27.55
CA HIS A 27 -4.10 -11.85 27.72
C HIS A 27 -3.26 -10.57 27.88
N GLY A 28 -3.89 -9.40 27.82
CA GLY A 28 -3.22 -8.10 27.95
C GLY A 28 -2.52 -7.63 26.67
N LEU A 29 -2.00 -6.40 26.72
CA LEU A 29 -1.34 -5.75 25.58
C LEU A 29 0.02 -6.39 25.22
N ALA A 30 0.78 -6.85 26.22
CA ALA A 30 2.08 -7.47 26.00
C ALA A 30 1.96 -8.75 25.17
N TYR A 31 0.98 -9.61 25.50
CA TYR A 31 0.73 -10.83 24.72
C TYR A 31 0.33 -10.54 23.27
N LEU A 32 -0.47 -9.51 23.04
CA LEU A 32 -0.84 -9.09 21.68
C LEU A 32 0.41 -8.74 20.86
N ASN A 33 1.28 -7.88 21.40
CA ASN A 33 2.44 -7.35 20.69
C ASN A 33 3.58 -8.37 20.55
N ASP A 34 3.86 -9.14 21.59
CA ASP A 34 5.07 -9.98 21.65
C ASP A 34 4.83 -11.41 21.19
N THR A 35 3.58 -11.89 21.18
CA THR A 35 3.26 -13.29 20.86
C THR A 35 2.22 -13.44 19.76
N PHE A 36 1.13 -12.66 19.80
CA PHE A 36 0.03 -12.83 18.85
C PHE A 36 0.36 -12.22 17.48
N LEU A 37 0.72 -10.94 17.41
CA LEU A 37 1.05 -10.24 16.15
C LEU A 37 2.24 -10.86 15.39
N PRO A 38 3.37 -11.23 16.04
CA PRO A 38 4.52 -11.79 15.33
C PRO A 38 4.22 -13.09 14.58
N LYS A 39 3.24 -13.90 15.04
CA LYS A 39 2.81 -15.13 14.37
C LYS A 39 2.20 -14.86 12.99
N PHE A 40 1.56 -13.70 12.81
CA PHE A 40 0.90 -13.35 11.56
C PHE A 40 1.81 -12.64 10.56
N ASN A 41 2.92 -12.03 10.99
CA ASN A 41 3.83 -11.28 10.10
C ASN A 41 4.25 -12.08 8.86
N ASN A 42 4.69 -13.33 9.06
CA ASN A 42 5.12 -14.18 7.94
C ASN A 42 3.94 -14.64 7.07
N ILE A 43 2.78 -14.89 7.69
CA ILE A 43 1.56 -15.33 6.98
C ILE A 43 1.03 -14.20 6.10
N THR A 44 1.05 -12.95 6.58
CA THR A 44 0.61 -11.78 5.82
C THR A 44 1.48 -11.57 4.58
N ILE A 45 2.81 -11.62 4.73
CA ILE A 45 3.73 -11.47 3.58
C ILE A 45 3.51 -12.60 2.58
N ALA A 46 3.40 -13.85 3.06
CA ALA A 46 3.13 -15.00 2.19
C ALA A 46 1.80 -14.87 1.45
N GLY A 47 0.74 -14.41 2.12
CA GLY A 47 -0.58 -14.17 1.52
C GLY A 47 -0.54 -13.08 0.45
N LEU A 48 0.10 -11.94 0.74
CA LEU A 48 0.27 -10.85 -0.23
C LEU A 48 1.03 -11.30 -1.48
N LEU A 49 2.16 -11.99 -1.30
CA LEU A 49 2.96 -12.51 -2.41
C LEU A 49 2.21 -13.58 -3.21
N LEU A 50 1.49 -14.48 -2.53
CA LEU A 50 0.68 -15.50 -3.19
C LEU A 50 -0.41 -14.85 -4.06
N THR A 51 -1.14 -13.87 -3.53
CA THR A 51 -2.15 -13.13 -4.29
C THR A 51 -1.54 -12.42 -5.49
N LEU A 52 -0.38 -11.79 -5.31
CA LEU A 52 0.36 -11.15 -6.40
C LEU A 52 0.72 -12.15 -7.50
N VAL A 53 1.29 -13.31 -7.14
CA VAL A 53 1.65 -14.36 -8.10
C VAL A 53 0.42 -14.90 -8.84
N ILE A 54 -0.69 -15.14 -8.14
CA ILE A 54 -1.93 -15.64 -8.74
C ILE A 54 -2.49 -14.62 -9.75
N ILE A 55 -2.57 -13.34 -9.36
CA ILE A 55 -3.07 -12.26 -10.23
C ILE A 55 -2.23 -12.17 -11.50
N PHE A 56 -0.90 -12.20 -11.39
CA PHE A 56 -0.03 -12.14 -12.56
C PHE A 56 -0.07 -13.38 -13.43
N SER A 57 -0.14 -14.56 -12.82
CA SER A 57 -0.26 -15.83 -13.53
C SER A 57 -1.50 -15.84 -14.43
N PHE A 58 -2.65 -15.37 -13.92
CA PHE A 58 -3.89 -15.36 -14.68
C PHE A 58 -4.02 -14.24 -15.73
N GLN A 59 -3.19 -13.19 -15.66
CA GLN A 59 -3.27 -12.04 -16.57
C GLN A 59 -2.04 -11.89 -17.48
N GLY A 60 -1.09 -12.83 -17.44
CA GLY A 60 0.15 -12.80 -18.21
C GLY A 60 -0.07 -12.65 -19.73
N ASP A 61 -1.00 -13.42 -20.32
CA ASP A 61 -1.29 -13.33 -21.76
C ASP A 61 -1.86 -11.96 -22.15
N VAL A 62 -2.74 -11.39 -21.33
CA VAL A 62 -3.33 -10.06 -21.59
C VAL A 62 -2.25 -8.99 -21.53
N ILE A 63 -1.32 -9.11 -20.57
CA ILE A 63 -0.19 -8.20 -20.39
C ILE A 63 0.72 -8.22 -21.62
N ILE A 64 1.09 -9.41 -22.12
CA ILE A 64 2.00 -9.55 -23.27
C ILE A 64 1.36 -9.04 -24.57
N ASN A 65 0.06 -9.30 -24.76
CA ASN A 65 -0.63 -8.93 -26.00
C ASN A 65 -1.01 -7.45 -26.10
N ASN A 66 -0.97 -6.68 -24.98
CA ASN A 66 -1.44 -5.29 -24.94
C ASN A 66 -0.40 -4.30 -24.37
N PRO A 67 0.85 -4.25 -24.90
CA PRO A 67 1.92 -3.45 -24.32
C PRO A 67 1.64 -1.93 -24.36
N LEU A 68 0.96 -1.45 -25.40
CA LEU A 68 0.59 -0.04 -25.51
C LEU A 68 -0.40 0.40 -24.44
N HIS A 69 -1.40 -0.43 -24.13
CA HIS A 69 -2.38 -0.12 -23.07
C HIS A 69 -1.71 -0.07 -21.70
N ILE A 70 -0.77 -0.97 -21.42
CA ILE A 70 0.02 -0.95 -20.20
C ILE A 70 0.79 0.36 -20.09
N LEU A 71 1.49 0.75 -21.15
CA LEU A 71 2.31 1.96 -21.13
C LEU A 71 1.45 3.23 -20.92
N LEU A 72 0.29 3.29 -21.59
CA LEU A 72 -0.67 4.39 -21.46
C LEU A 72 -1.25 4.51 -20.04
N ILE A 73 -1.32 3.42 -19.28
CA ILE A 73 -1.79 3.42 -17.88
C ILE A 73 -0.62 3.67 -16.92
N ALA A 74 0.52 3.04 -17.17
CA ALA A 74 1.71 3.12 -16.32
C ALA A 74 2.29 4.54 -16.24
N ILE A 75 2.32 5.27 -17.36
CA ILE A 75 2.89 6.62 -17.41
C ILE A 75 2.10 7.59 -16.51
N PRO A 76 0.77 7.75 -16.66
CA PRO A 76 -0.02 8.61 -15.78
C PRO A 76 0.09 8.20 -14.30
N LEU A 77 0.02 6.91 -13.99
CA LEU A 77 0.13 6.42 -12.61
C LEU A 77 1.49 6.77 -12.00
N THR A 78 2.57 6.55 -12.74
CA THR A 78 3.92 6.90 -12.27
C THR A 78 4.01 8.39 -11.99
N ILE A 79 3.60 9.24 -12.94
CA ILE A 79 3.63 10.69 -12.78
C ILE A 79 2.82 11.12 -11.56
N GLN A 80 1.61 10.58 -11.40
CA GLN A 80 0.73 10.85 -10.27
C GLN A 80 1.40 10.48 -8.94
N THR A 81 1.96 9.27 -8.83
CA THR A 81 2.61 8.80 -7.60
C THR A 81 3.80 9.68 -7.22
N PHE A 82 4.67 10.03 -8.17
CA PHE A 82 5.78 10.95 -7.93
C PHE A 82 5.28 12.34 -7.51
N PHE A 83 4.26 12.84 -8.19
CA PHE A 83 3.70 14.17 -7.93
C PHE A 83 3.13 14.26 -6.51
N ILE A 84 2.30 13.30 -6.10
CA ILE A 84 1.71 13.28 -4.76
C ILE A 84 2.80 13.08 -3.69
N PHE A 85 3.77 12.19 -3.95
CA PHE A 85 4.91 11.99 -3.05
C PHE A 85 5.64 13.31 -2.81
N PHE A 86 6.04 14.03 -3.86
CA PHE A 86 6.80 15.26 -3.70
C PHE A 86 5.98 16.36 -3.06
N ILE A 87 4.67 16.48 -3.34
CA ILE A 87 3.81 17.44 -2.66
C ILE A 87 3.80 17.18 -1.15
N ALA A 88 3.50 15.95 -0.73
CA ALA A 88 3.44 15.60 0.68
C ALA A 88 4.82 15.73 1.36
N TYR A 89 5.87 15.23 0.71
CA TYR A 89 7.24 15.23 1.24
C TYR A 89 7.81 16.65 1.37
N LEU A 90 7.63 17.50 0.36
CA LEU A 90 8.09 18.89 0.40
C LEU A 90 7.22 19.75 1.32
N ALA A 91 5.92 19.47 1.45
CA ALA A 91 5.08 20.12 2.45
C ALA A 91 5.60 19.82 3.87
N CYS A 92 5.95 18.57 4.18
CA CYS A 92 6.57 18.21 5.47
C CYS A 92 7.91 18.93 5.67
N LYS A 93 8.72 19.09 4.61
CA LYS A 93 9.96 19.87 4.67
C LYS A 93 9.71 21.33 4.96
N TRP A 94 8.70 21.94 4.33
CA TRP A 94 8.34 23.34 4.54
C TRP A 94 7.82 23.58 5.97
N LEU A 95 7.12 22.60 6.53
CA LEU A 95 6.69 22.57 7.93
C LEU A 95 7.80 22.21 8.93
N LYS A 96 9.04 21.97 8.46
CA LYS A 96 10.20 21.58 9.28
C LYS A 96 9.98 20.32 10.11
N LEU A 97 9.18 19.38 9.62
CA LEU A 97 8.99 18.08 10.26
C LEU A 97 10.27 17.25 10.10
N PRO A 98 10.58 16.35 11.05
CA PRO A 98 11.71 15.43 10.91
C PRO A 98 11.48 14.39 9.80
N HIS A 99 12.57 13.83 9.30
CA HIS A 99 12.54 12.82 8.23
C HIS A 99 11.70 11.58 8.58
N ASN A 100 11.74 11.16 9.85
CA ASN A 100 10.98 10.01 10.36
C ASN A 100 9.45 10.22 10.33
N VAL A 101 8.97 11.45 10.10
CA VAL A 101 7.56 11.77 9.84
C VAL A 101 7.35 12.08 8.36
N ALA A 102 8.24 12.87 7.76
CA ALA A 102 8.11 13.33 6.37
C ALA A 102 8.15 12.18 5.36
N ALA A 103 9.10 11.24 5.49
CA ALA A 103 9.24 10.14 4.55
C ALA A 103 8.03 9.18 4.58
N PRO A 104 7.56 8.70 5.75
CA PRO A 104 6.31 7.93 5.80
C PRO A 104 5.09 8.72 5.32
N ALA A 105 4.97 10.01 5.65
CA ALA A 105 3.85 10.84 5.17
C ALA A 105 3.81 10.95 3.65
N GLY A 106 4.97 11.16 3.01
CA GLY A 106 5.09 11.17 1.55
C GLY A 106 4.70 9.84 0.91
N MET A 107 5.11 8.72 1.51
CA MET A 107 4.75 7.38 1.04
C MET A 107 3.26 7.10 1.19
N ILE A 108 2.67 7.38 2.35
CA ILE A 108 1.23 7.20 2.60
C ILE A 108 0.40 8.01 1.60
N GLY A 109 0.82 9.23 1.29
CA GLY A 109 0.12 10.05 0.30
C GLY A 109 0.19 9.48 -1.11
N ALA A 110 1.34 8.91 -1.50
CA ALA A 110 1.57 8.41 -2.85
C ALA A 110 1.05 6.99 -3.10
N SER A 111 0.97 6.16 -2.05
CA SER A 111 0.54 4.77 -2.10
C SER A 111 -0.94 4.61 -2.44
N ASN A 112 -1.22 3.65 -3.30
CA ASN A 112 -2.56 3.16 -3.56
C ASN A 112 -2.69 1.74 -2.99
N PHE A 113 -3.90 1.19 -3.00
CA PHE A 113 -4.12 -0.18 -2.56
C PHE A 113 -4.60 -1.01 -3.74
N PHE A 114 -3.69 -1.24 -4.70
CA PHE A 114 -4.04 -1.89 -5.95
C PHE A 114 -4.42 -3.37 -5.74
N GLU A 115 -3.86 -4.08 -4.77
CA GLU A 115 -4.20 -5.49 -4.49
C GLU A 115 -5.70 -5.66 -4.16
N LEU A 116 -6.24 -4.79 -3.29
CA LEU A 116 -7.68 -4.77 -3.00
C LEU A 116 -8.49 -4.27 -4.21
N SER A 117 -7.96 -3.29 -4.94
CA SER A 117 -8.60 -2.75 -6.14
C SER A 117 -8.77 -3.82 -7.22
N VAL A 118 -7.79 -4.71 -7.39
CA VAL A 118 -7.87 -5.86 -8.29
C VAL A 118 -8.97 -6.82 -7.86
N ALA A 119 -9.03 -7.17 -6.56
CA ALA A 119 -10.07 -8.06 -6.05
C ALA A 119 -11.49 -7.50 -6.31
N VAL A 120 -11.68 -6.20 -6.07
CA VAL A 120 -12.96 -5.53 -6.33
C VAL A 120 -13.27 -5.45 -7.82
N ALA A 121 -12.27 -5.14 -8.66
CA ALA A 121 -12.45 -5.05 -10.11
C ALA A 121 -12.87 -6.40 -10.71
N ILE A 122 -12.20 -7.49 -10.32
CA ILE A 122 -12.54 -8.85 -10.76
C ILE A 122 -13.94 -9.24 -10.26
N ALA A 123 -14.27 -8.95 -9.00
CA ALA A 123 -15.55 -9.33 -8.42
C ALA A 123 -16.76 -8.59 -9.05
N LEU A 124 -16.58 -7.34 -9.48
CA LEU A 124 -17.66 -6.53 -10.04
C LEU A 124 -17.76 -6.57 -11.57
N PHE A 125 -16.61 -6.60 -12.25
CA PHE A 125 -16.52 -6.44 -13.71
C PHE A 125 -15.99 -7.68 -14.41
N GLY A 126 -15.53 -8.69 -13.66
CA GLY A 126 -14.92 -9.89 -14.21
C GLY A 126 -13.43 -9.70 -14.54
N PRO A 127 -12.69 -10.81 -14.68
CA PRO A 127 -11.24 -10.81 -14.83
C PRO A 127 -10.77 -10.26 -16.19
N THR A 128 -11.58 -10.39 -17.25
CA THR A 128 -11.24 -9.95 -18.60
C THR A 128 -11.61 -8.49 -18.87
N SER A 129 -12.17 -7.78 -17.88
CA SER A 129 -12.56 -6.39 -18.06
C SER A 129 -11.35 -5.45 -18.18
N PRO A 130 -11.46 -4.36 -18.96
CA PRO A 130 -10.41 -3.32 -19.00
C PRO A 130 -10.11 -2.70 -17.63
N VAL A 131 -11.11 -2.70 -16.73
CA VAL A 131 -10.97 -2.22 -15.34
C VAL A 131 -10.05 -3.13 -14.54
N ALA A 132 -10.19 -4.45 -14.67
CA ALA A 132 -9.30 -5.42 -14.04
C ALA A 132 -7.88 -5.33 -14.59
N LEU A 133 -7.71 -5.12 -15.90
CA LEU A 133 -6.38 -4.90 -16.50
C LEU A 133 -5.70 -3.67 -15.90
N ALA A 134 -6.42 -2.55 -15.78
CA ALA A 134 -5.85 -1.30 -15.27
C ALA A 134 -5.38 -1.40 -13.81
N THR A 135 -6.12 -2.09 -12.95
CA THR A 135 -5.73 -2.26 -11.54
C THR A 135 -4.51 -3.17 -11.39
N ILE A 136 -4.36 -4.18 -12.24
CA ILE A 136 -3.19 -5.08 -12.24
C ILE A 136 -1.94 -4.37 -12.75
N VAL A 137 -2.07 -3.56 -13.81
CA VAL A 137 -0.99 -2.68 -14.26
C VAL A 137 -0.58 -1.72 -13.14
N GLY A 138 -1.56 -1.23 -12.35
CA GLY A 138 -1.29 -0.47 -11.13
C GLY A 138 -0.37 -1.21 -10.15
N VAL A 139 -0.68 -2.46 -9.79
CA VAL A 139 0.17 -3.29 -8.91
C VAL A 139 1.59 -3.44 -9.47
N LEU A 140 1.74 -3.70 -10.78
CA LEU A 140 3.05 -3.85 -11.42
C LEU A 140 3.92 -2.61 -11.31
N VAL A 141 3.31 -1.44 -11.49
CA VAL A 141 4.01 -0.16 -11.53
C VAL A 141 4.25 0.36 -10.12
N GLU A 142 3.32 0.14 -9.19
CA GLU A 142 3.40 0.66 -7.83
C GLU A 142 4.63 0.14 -7.08
N VAL A 143 4.84 -1.18 -7.03
CA VAL A 143 5.96 -1.77 -6.27
C VAL A 143 7.33 -1.18 -6.67
N PRO A 144 7.75 -1.16 -7.94
CA PRO A 144 9.04 -0.59 -8.33
C PRO A 144 9.12 0.91 -8.10
N VAL A 145 8.04 1.66 -8.38
CA VAL A 145 8.00 3.11 -8.13
C VAL A 145 8.15 3.41 -6.64
N MET A 146 7.47 2.68 -5.78
CA MET A 146 7.56 2.84 -4.33
C MET A 146 8.96 2.53 -3.80
N LEU A 147 9.62 1.46 -4.29
CA LEU A 147 11.01 1.19 -3.93
C LEU A 147 11.97 2.30 -4.39
N MET A 148 11.71 2.89 -5.56
CA MET A 148 12.48 4.04 -6.05
C MET A 148 12.26 5.28 -5.15
N LEU A 149 11.03 5.56 -4.74
CA LEU A 149 10.70 6.65 -3.83
C LEU A 149 11.32 6.46 -2.44
N VAL A 150 11.33 5.24 -1.91
CA VAL A 150 12.04 4.89 -0.66
C VAL A 150 13.52 5.22 -0.79
N ARG A 151 14.15 4.83 -1.91
CA ARG A 151 15.56 5.17 -2.17
C ARG A 151 15.79 6.68 -2.22
N ILE A 152 14.90 7.43 -2.87
CA ILE A 152 14.96 8.89 -2.93
C ILE A 152 14.81 9.50 -1.53
N ALA A 153 13.85 9.04 -0.73
CA ALA A 153 13.63 9.52 0.63
C ALA A 153 14.85 9.25 1.51
N ASN A 154 15.46 8.06 1.43
CA ASN A 154 16.65 7.72 2.22
C ASN A 154 17.87 8.57 1.83
N ASN A 155 18.04 8.89 0.54
CA ASN A 155 19.12 9.75 0.07
C ASN A 155 18.93 11.23 0.44
N THR A 156 17.68 11.67 0.64
CA THR A 156 17.34 13.06 0.97
C THR A 156 17.14 13.30 2.47
N THR A 157 17.58 12.37 3.32
CA THR A 157 17.60 12.50 4.79
C THR A 157 18.23 13.81 5.27
N HIS A 158 19.33 14.24 4.64
CA HIS A 158 20.03 15.48 4.93
C HIS A 158 19.22 16.77 4.66
N TRP A 159 18.07 16.69 3.98
CA TRP A 159 17.20 17.85 3.74
C TRP A 159 16.33 18.23 4.94
N PHE A 160 16.26 17.36 5.95
CA PHE A 160 15.36 17.50 7.08
C PHE A 160 16.15 17.80 8.37
N PRO A 161 15.54 18.53 9.32
CA PRO A 161 16.15 18.74 10.62
C PRO A 161 16.45 17.41 11.31
N SER A 162 17.59 17.33 11.97
CA SER A 162 18.03 16.16 12.74
C SER A 162 17.20 15.89 14.00
N GLU A 163 16.29 16.79 14.35
CA GLU A 163 15.55 16.75 15.61
C GLU A 163 14.27 15.92 15.50
N ALA A 164 14.30 14.75 16.14
CA ALA A 164 13.11 13.97 16.40
C ALA A 164 12.07 14.82 17.15
N PHE A 165 10.91 15.02 16.52
CA PHE A 165 9.75 15.59 17.18
C PHE A 165 9.40 14.69 18.38
N GLY A 166 9.69 15.15 19.61
CA GLY A 166 9.21 14.51 20.85
C GLY A 166 10.22 13.96 21.88
N THR A 167 11.51 14.30 21.87
CA THR A 167 12.44 13.93 22.98
C THR A 167 12.33 14.85 24.21
N LYS A 168 11.09 15.03 24.70
CA LYS A 168 10.82 15.54 26.06
C LYS A 168 9.59 14.83 26.62
N ILE A 169 9.75 13.58 27.01
CA ILE A 169 8.97 12.94 28.09
C ILE A 169 9.95 12.11 28.91
#